data_AF-A0A5C0SB06-F1
#
_entry.id   AF-A0A5C0SB06-F1
#
_cell.length_a   1.000
_cell.length_b   1.000
_cell.length_c   1.000
_cell.angle_alpha   90.00
_cell.angle_beta   90.00
_cell.angle_gamma   90.00
#
_symmetry.space_group_name_H-M   'P 1'
#
loop_
_entity.id
_entity.type
_entity.pdbx_description
1 polymer ?
#
loop_
_entity_poly.entity_id
_entity_poly.type
_entity_poly.pdbx_seq_one_letter_code
_entity_poly.pdbx_strand_id
1 'polypeptide(L)' 'MSKNPIDPNAVKALNQMKYEIANELGITHGFGENKGTLSAGQNVFFGGYVGGHMTKKLVEIAEKQLINKK' A
#
# COMPACT_ATOMS: atom_id res chain seq x y z
N MET A 1 -7.94 17.92 -3.25
CA MET A 1 -7.20 16.75 -3.78
C MET A 1 -8.11 15.55 -3.72
N SER A 2 -8.46 14.95 -4.87
CA SER A 2 -9.25 13.71 -4.89
C SER A 2 -8.42 12.57 -4.29
N LYS A 3 -9.03 11.72 -3.45
CA LYS A 3 -8.38 10.54 -2.85
C LYS A 3 -8.30 9.34 -3.80
N ASN A 4 -8.67 9.53 -5.07
CA ASN A 4 -8.71 8.46 -6.05
C ASN A 4 -7.39 8.34 -6.82
N PRO A 5 -6.96 7.12 -7.18
CA PRO A 5 -5.86 6.94 -8.10
C PRO A 5 -6.07 7.73 -9.39
N ILE A 6 -4.97 8.24 -9.95
CA ILE A 6 -4.97 9.00 -11.21
C ILE A 6 -5.56 8.15 -12.34
N ASP A 7 -5.22 6.85 -12.37
CA ASP A 7 -5.87 5.85 -13.22
C ASP A 7 -6.84 5.00 -12.36
N PRO A 8 -8.16 5.05 -12.62
CA PRO A 8 -9.14 4.21 -11.93
C PRO A 8 -8.86 2.71 -12.02
N ASN A 9 -8.20 2.25 -13.10
CA ASN A 9 -7.85 0.83 -13.26
C ASN A 9 -6.74 0.40 -12.29
N ALA A 10 -5.93 1.34 -11.81
CA ALA A 10 -4.86 1.07 -10.86
C ALA A 10 -5.39 0.68 -9.47
N VAL A 11 -6.66 0.98 -9.14
CA VAL A 11 -7.25 0.65 -7.83
C VAL A 11 -7.09 -0.83 -7.47
N LYS A 12 -7.31 -1.73 -8.45
CA LYS A 12 -7.19 -3.18 -8.21
C LYS A 12 -5.74 -3.57 -7.91
N ALA A 13 -4.79 -3.08 -8.71
CA ALA A 13 -3.36 -3.37 -8.54
C ALA A 13 -2.80 -2.77 -7.24
N LEU A 14 -3.19 -1.54 -6.89
CA LEU A 14 -2.77 -0.88 -5.66
C LEU A 14 -3.34 -1.57 -4.42
N ASN A 15 -4.58 -2.06 -4.48
CA ASN A 15 -5.15 -2.87 -3.39
C ASN A 15 -4.40 -4.19 -3.23
N GLN A 16 -4.08 -4.87 -4.33
CA GLN A 16 -3.27 -6.09 -4.29
C GLN A 16 -1.91 -5.85 -3.63
N MET A 17 -1.19 -4.81 -4.07
CA MET A 17 0.09 -4.42 -3.48
C MET A 17 -0.01 -4.08 -1.98
N LYS A 18 -1.09 -3.38 -1.57
CA LYS A 18 -1.36 -3.08 -0.16
C LYS A 18 -1.47 -4.36 0.67
N TYR A 19 -2.18 -5.38 0.18
CA TYR A 19 -2.33 -6.66 0.89
C TYR A 19 -1.02 -7.46 0.90
N GLU A 20 -0.28 -7.47 -0.20
CA GLU A 20 1.04 -8.12 -0.26
C GLU A 20 2.02 -7.52 0.76
N ILE A 21 2.15 -6.20 0.78
CA ILE A 21 3.02 -5.49 1.72
C ILE A 21 2.53 -5.67 3.16
N ALA A 22 1.22 -5.62 3.40
CA ALA A 22 0.68 -5.90 4.72
C ALA A 22 1.05 -7.31 5.20
N ASN A 23 0.97 -8.32 4.33
CA ASN A 23 1.38 -9.69 4.64
C ASN A 23 2.89 -9.81 4.88
N GLU A 24 3.72 -9.16 4.05
CA GLU A 24 5.19 -9.11 4.23
C GLU A 24 5.58 -8.51 5.59
N LEU A 25 4.82 -7.52 6.07
CA LEU A 25 5.06 -6.84 7.34
C LEU A 25 4.38 -7.56 8.54
N GLY A 26 3.73 -8.71 8.32
CA GLY A 26 3.04 -9.47 9.36
C GLY A 26 1.74 -8.81 9.85
N ILE A 27 1.21 -7.83 9.13
CA ILE A 27 -0.01 -7.08 9.47
C ILE A 27 -1.20 -7.77 8.80
N THR A 28 -1.53 -8.96 9.27
CA THR A 28 -2.62 -9.79 8.72
C THR A 28 -4.02 -9.35 9.17
N HIS A 29 -4.13 -8.65 10.30
CA HIS A 29 -5.42 -8.34 10.93
C HIS A 29 -5.89 -6.89 10.76
N GLY A 30 -5.06 -5.98 10.23
CA GLY A 30 -5.35 -4.53 10.23
C GLY A 30 -6.06 -3.97 9.00
N PHE A 31 -6.08 -4.71 7.88
CA PHE A 31 -6.57 -4.19 6.59
C PHE A 31 -7.81 -4.91 6.04
N GLY A 32 -8.27 -5.97 6.71
CA GLY A 32 -9.50 -6.71 6.40
C GLY A 32 -10.72 -6.22 7.19
N GLU A 33 -11.84 -6.95 7.12
CA GLU A 33 -13.13 -6.59 7.74
C GLU A 33 -13.07 -6.42 9.26
N ASN A 34 -12.04 -6.95 9.93
CA ASN A 34 -11.82 -6.84 11.38
C ASN A 34 -11.05 -5.57 11.79
N LYS A 35 -11.33 -4.42 11.19
CA LYS A 35 -10.78 -3.12 11.65
C LYS A 35 -11.21 -2.75 13.07
N GLY A 36 -12.25 -3.41 13.59
CA GLY A 36 -12.83 -3.13 14.90
C GLY A 36 -12.03 -3.64 16.10
N THR A 37 -11.03 -4.51 15.92
CA THR A 37 -10.23 -5.06 17.02
C THR A 37 -8.93 -4.30 17.29
N LEU A 38 -8.51 -3.42 16.36
CA LEU A 38 -7.31 -2.60 16.54
C LEU A 38 -7.65 -1.25 17.18
N SER A 39 -6.78 -0.78 18.08
CA SER A 39 -6.88 0.60 18.58
C SER A 39 -6.70 1.59 17.42
N ALA A 40 -7.32 2.76 17.51
CA ALA A 40 -7.18 3.81 16.51
C ALA A 40 -5.69 4.16 16.23
N GLY A 41 -4.85 4.15 17.27
CA GLY A 41 -3.41 4.39 17.13
C GLY A 41 -2.69 3.28 16.36
N GLN A 42 -3.06 2.01 16.61
CA GLN A 42 -2.48 0.87 15.88
C GLN A 42 -2.86 0.91 14.39
N ASN A 43 -4.12 1.22 14.08
CA ASN A 43 -4.57 1.34 12.69
C ASN A 43 -3.81 2.46 11.94
N VAL A 44 -3.63 3.63 12.56
CA VAL A 44 -2.84 4.73 11.96
C VAL A 44 -1.39 4.32 11.75
N PHE A 45 -0.76 3.67 12.74
CA PHE A 45 0.62 3.22 12.65
C PHE A 45 0.82 2.21 11.52
N PHE A 46 0.01 1.15 11.48
CA PHE A 46 0.11 0.13 10.45
C PHE A 46 -0.25 0.65 9.06
N GLY A 47 -1.30 1.47 8.95
CA GLY A 47 -1.70 2.10 7.70
C GLY A 47 -0.62 3.02 7.13
N GLY A 48 0.01 3.83 7.99
CA GLY A 48 1.15 4.68 7.61
C GLY A 48 2.36 3.85 7.18
N TYR A 49 2.66 2.78 7.90
CA TYR A 49 3.80 1.91 7.60
C TYR A 49 3.61 1.20 6.24
N VAL A 50 2.45 0.57 6.00
CA VAL A 50 2.13 -0.06 4.71
C VAL A 50 2.13 0.97 3.58
N GLY A 51 1.51 2.14 3.77
CA GLY A 51 1.47 3.19 2.75
C GLY A 51 2.86 3.74 2.37
N GLY A 52 3.76 3.87 3.35
CA GLY A 52 5.15 4.24 3.13
C GLY A 52 5.91 3.20 2.29
N HIS A 53 5.76 1.92 2.63
CA HIS A 53 6.35 0.82 1.87
C HIS A 53 5.79 0.71 0.44
N MET A 54 4.48 0.93 0.26
CA MET A 54 3.85 1.00 -1.07
C MET A 54 4.50 2.08 -1.93
N THR A 55 4.65 3.29 -1.39
CA THR A 55 5.27 4.42 -2.11
C THR A 55 6.71 4.08 -2.51
N LYS A 56 7.49 3.52 -1.58
CA LYS A 56 8.87 3.12 -1.86
C LYS A 56 8.96 2.07 -2.99
N LYS A 57 8.09 1.06 -2.97
CA LYS A 57 8.06 0.00 -4.01
C LYS A 57 7.65 0.56 -5.37
N LEU A 58 6.70 1.49 -5.42
CA LEU A 58 6.29 2.16 -6.66
C LEU A 58 7.42 3.01 -7.25
N VAL A 59 8.17 3.74 -6.42
CA VAL A 59 9.34 4.51 -6.85
C VAL A 59 10.41 3.58 -7.41
N GLU A 60 10.71 2.48 -6.73
CA GLU A 60 11.69 1.48 -7.22
C GLU A 60 11.31 0.90 -8.59
N ILE A 61 10.01 0.58 -8.80
CA ILE A 61 9.51 0.10 -10.10
C ILE A 61 9.69 1.18 -11.17
N ALA A 62 9.38 2.43 -10.86
CA ALA A 62 9.54 3.55 -11.79
C ALA A 62 11.02 3.79 -12.14
N GLU A 63 11.92 3.74 -11.15
CA GLU A 63 13.38 3.86 -11.38
C GLU A 63 13.88 2.76 -12.31
N LYS A 64 13.48 1.50 -12.10
CA LYS A 64 13.81 0.37 -12.99
C LYS A 64 13.29 0.59 -14.41
N GLN A 65 12.06 1.09 -14.56
CA GLN A 65 11.49 1.40 -15.87
C GLN A 65 12.25 2.53 -16.58
N LEU A 66 12.72 3.54 -15.86
CA LEU A 66 13.53 4.63 -16.43
C LEU A 66 14.91 4.13 -16.89
N ILE A 67 15.55 3.25 -16.12
CA ILE A 67 16.85 2.65 -16.48
C ILE A 67 16.72 1.76 -17.72
N ASN A 68 15.66 0.95 -17.78
CA ASN A 68 15.40 0.01 -18.89
C ASN A 68 14.93 0.70 -20.18
N LYS A 69 14.70 2.02 -20.16
CA LYS A 69 14.31 2.81 -21.33
C LYS A 69 15.52 3.37 -22.11
N LYS A 70 16.70 2.79 -21.90
CA LYS A 70 17.91 3.08 -22.68
C LYS A 70 17.96 2.28 -23.97
#